data_AF-A0A8X6GT79-F1
#
_entry.id   AF-A0A8X6GT79-F1
#
_cell.length_a   1.000
_cell.length_b   1.000
_cell.length_c   1.000
_cell.angle_alpha   90.00
_cell.angle_beta   90.00
_cell.angle_gamma   90.00
#
_symmetry.space_group_name_H-M   'P 1'
#
loop_
_entity.id
_entity.type
_entity.pdbx_description
1 polymer ?
#
loop_
_entity_poly.entity_id
_entity_poly.type
_entity_poly.pdbx_seq_one_letter_code
_entity_poly.pdbx_strand_id
1 'polypeptide(L)' 'MEVNNQIPVLTQNNWNTWKHDMQVILMHYDCWYFIIQTEPEEPNEGATYKEKYGLQLRKDRCYTLIYTNIRSEESDNRNN' A
#
# COMPACT_ATOMS: atom_id res chain seq x y z
N MET A 1 11.84 16.31 5.97
CA MET A 1 10.93 16.01 7.10
C MET A 1 10.74 14.51 7.08
N GLU A 2 11.30 13.81 8.05
CA GLU A 2 11.01 12.40 8.26
C GLU A 2 9.58 12.33 8.78
N VAL A 3 8.64 11.98 7.89
CA VAL A 3 7.30 11.65 8.32
C VAL A 3 7.46 10.33 9.08
N ASN A 4 7.28 10.35 10.39
CA ASN A 4 7.19 9.14 11.19
C ASN A 4 5.94 8.37 10.71
N ASN A 5 6.14 7.59 9.65
CA ASN A 5 5.15 6.81 8.90
C ASN A 5 4.70 5.54 9.64
N GLN A 6 4.68 5.56 10.97
CA GLN A 6 4.14 4.44 11.72
C GLN A 6 2.61 4.56 11.74
N ILE A 7 1.99 4.00 10.69
CA ILE A 7 0.56 3.71 10.74
C ILE A 7 0.39 2.65 11.82
N PRO A 8 -0.52 2.83 12.79
CA PRO A 8 -0.76 1.81 13.79
C PRO A 8 -1.12 0.50 13.10
N VAL A 9 -0.62 -0.64 13.59
CA VAL A 9 -1.04 -1.95 13.08
C VAL A 9 -2.55 -2.07 13.19
N LEU A 10 -3.18 -2.67 12.19
CA LEU A 10 -4.63 -2.87 12.21
C LEU A 10 -5.04 -3.76 13.41
N THR A 11 -5.94 -3.25 14.22
CA THR A 11 -6.60 -3.98 15.31
C THR A 11 -8.11 -3.88 15.17
N GLN A 12 -8.84 -4.74 15.88
CA GLN A 12 -10.32 -4.70 15.86
C GLN A 12 -10.90 -3.35 16.32
N ASN A 13 -10.17 -2.64 17.19
CA ASN A 13 -10.66 -1.41 17.82
C ASN A 13 -10.30 -0.13 17.05
N ASN A 14 -9.40 -0.20 16.07
CA ASN A 14 -8.89 0.98 15.36
C ASN A 14 -9.23 1.03 13.85
N TRP A 15 -10.10 0.13 13.36
CA TRP A 15 -10.42 0.01 11.93
C TRP A 15 -10.74 1.35 11.24
N ASN A 16 -11.57 2.20 11.84
CA ASN A 16 -11.98 3.46 11.22
C ASN A 16 -10.79 4.44 11.07
N THR A 17 -9.97 4.57 12.11
CA THR A 17 -8.76 5.42 12.08
C THR A 17 -7.74 4.84 11.12
N TRP A 18 -7.47 3.54 11.22
CA TRP A 18 -6.54 2.83 10.33
C TRP A 18 -6.92 2.99 8.86
N LYS A 19 -8.20 2.82 8.53
CA LYS A 19 -8.71 2.98 7.16
C LYS A 19 -8.48 4.40 6.65
N HIS A 20 -8.70 5.42 7.47
CA HIS A 20 -8.48 6.80 7.07
C HIS A 20 -6.99 7.10 6.84
N ASP A 21 -6.13 6.70 7.77
CA ASP A 21 -4.68 6.89 7.67
C ASP A 21 -4.10 6.16 6.45
N MET A 22 -4.57 4.93 6.20
CA MET A 22 -4.23 4.18 4.98
C MET A 22 -4.64 4.90 3.72
N GLN A 23 -5.86 5.43 3.68
CA GLN A 23 -6.34 6.17 2.51
C GLN A 23 -5.45 7.39 2.25
N VAL A 24 -5.11 8.17 3.28
CA VAL A 24 -4.23 9.35 3.15
C VAL A 24 -2.86 8.96 2.60
N ILE A 25 -2.28 7.86 3.10
CA ILE A 25 -0.94 7.43 2.71
C ILE A 25 -0.92 6.83 1.29
N LEU A 26 -1.95 6.05 0.95
CA LEU A 26 -2.11 5.54 -0.41
C LEU A 26 -2.36 6.67 -1.41
N MET A 27 -3.07 7.73 -1.03
CA MET A 27 -3.21 8.93 -1.85
C MET A 27 -1.87 9.67 -2.00
N HIS A 28 -1.06 9.77 -0.95
CA HIS A 28 0.26 10.41 -1.01
C HIS A 28 1.22 9.70 -1.98
N TYR A 29 1.10 8.37 -2.12
CA TYR A 29 1.93 7.57 -3.02
C TYR A 29 1.31 7.29 -4.39
N ASP A 30 0.19 7.96 -4.74
CA ASP A 30 -0.59 7.69 -5.96
C ASP A 30 -0.99 6.19 -6.11
N CYS A 31 -1.10 5.49 -4.98
CA CYS A 31 -1.44 4.08 -4.90
C CYS A 31 -2.95 3.85 -4.68
N TRP A 32 -3.69 4.89 -4.26
CA TRP A 32 -5.12 4.79 -3.96
C TRP A 32 -5.94 4.27 -5.16
N TYR A 33 -5.55 4.65 -6.38
CA TYR A 33 -6.22 4.25 -7.63
C TYR A 33 -6.23 2.72 -7.86
N PHE A 34 -5.24 1.99 -7.33
CA PHE A 34 -5.22 0.52 -7.39
C PHE A 34 -6.28 -0.11 -6.49
N ILE A 35 -6.58 0.52 -5.35
CA ILE A 35 -7.55 0.00 -4.38
C ILE A 35 -8.98 0.22 -4.85
N ILE A 36 -9.25 1.38 -5.46
CA ILE A 36 -10.56 1.67 -6.06
C ILE A 36 -10.71 1.11 -7.48
N GLN A 37 -9.70 0.37 -7.98
CA GLN A 37 -9.68 -0.28 -9.31
C GLN A 37 -9.96 0.68 -10.47
N THR A 38 -9.58 1.95 -10.34
CA THR A 38 -9.77 2.95 -11.40
C THR A 38 -8.57 3.03 -12.35
N GLU A 39 -7.44 2.41 -12.00
CA GLU A 39 -6.27 2.31 -12.87
C GLU A 39 -6.40 1.07 -13.77
N PRO A 40 -6.17 1.18 -15.09
CA PRO A 40 -6.26 0.04 -15.99
C PRO A 40 -5.37 -1.12 -15.51
N GLU A 41 -5.92 -2.34 -15.55
CA GLU A 41 -5.23 -3.55 -15.08
C GLU A 41 -3.92 -3.79 -15.81
N GLU A 42 -3.87 -3.46 -17.11
CA GLU A 42 -2.70 -3.57 -17.97
C GLU A 42 -2.34 -2.25 -18.66
N PRO A 43 -1.05 -1.96 -18.84
CA PRO A 43 -0.59 -0.90 -19.72
C PRO A 43 -1.10 -1.16 -21.15
N ASN A 44 -1.58 -0.12 -21.83
CA ASN A 44 -1.99 -0.20 -23.24
C ASN A 44 -0.97 -0.95 -24.10
N GLU A 45 -1.41 -1.63 -25.16
CA GLU A 45 -0.53 -2.44 -26.03
C GLU A 45 0.69 -1.67 -26.58
N GLY A 46 0.56 -0.34 -26.75
CA GLY A 46 1.64 0.57 -27.16
C GLY A 46 2.49 1.16 -26.02
N ALA A 47 2.26 0.77 -24.76
CA ALA A 47 3.01 1.29 -23.62
C ALA A 47 4.47 0.86 -23.67
N THR A 48 5.36 1.83 -23.46
CA THR A 48 6.79 1.62 -23.37
C THR A 48 7.14 0.73 -22.19
N TYR A 49 8.27 0.03 -22.27
CA TYR A 49 8.79 -0.77 -21.14
C TYR A 49 8.88 0.03 -19.84
N LYS A 50 9.26 1.31 -19.92
CA LYS A 50 9.35 2.22 -18.78
C LYS A 50 8.00 2.44 -18.10
N GLU A 51 6.92 2.59 -18.87
CA GLU A 51 5.57 2.75 -18.33
C GLU A 51 5.06 1.47 -17.69
N LYS A 52 5.31 0.30 -18.32
CA LYS A 52 4.96 -1.01 -17.76
C LYS A 52 5.67 -1.26 -16.43
N TYR A 53 6.98 -0.99 -16.39
CA TYR A 53 7.79 -1.11 -15.17
C TYR A 53 7.34 -0.13 -14.08
N GLY A 54 7.04 1.12 -14.44
CA GLY A 54 6.54 2.13 -13.50
C GLY A 54 5.18 1.77 -12.90
N LEU A 55 4.28 1.15 -13.68
CA LEU A 55 3.01 0.63 -13.18
C LEU A 55 3.23 -0.52 -12.18
N GLN A 56 4.06 -1.49 -12.54
CA GLN A 56 4.38 -2.63 -11.67
C GLN A 56 5.00 -2.17 -10.35
N LEU A 57 5.97 -1.25 -10.41
CA LEU A 57 6.63 -0.73 -9.22
C LEU A 57 5.64 -0.02 -8.27
N ARG A 58 4.68 0.74 -8.82
CA ARG A 58 3.63 1.38 -8.02
C ARG A 58 2.67 0.35 -7.40
N LYS A 59 2.33 -0.73 -8.13
CA LYS A 59 1.53 -1.86 -7.60
C LYS A 59 2.27 -2.55 -6.46
N ASP A 60 3.53 -2.91 -6.65
CA ASP A 60 4.34 -3.60 -5.63
C ASP A 60 4.45 -2.75 -4.37
N ARG A 61 4.75 -1.45 -4.52
CA ARG A 61 4.83 -0.50 -3.40
C ARG A 61 3.50 -0.39 -2.65
N CYS A 62 2.37 -0.32 -3.37
CA CYS A 62 1.03 -0.27 -2.78
C CYS A 62 0.78 -1.49 -1.89
N TYR A 63 1.03 -2.69 -2.42
CA TYR A 63 0.82 -3.92 -1.67
C TYR A 63 1.78 -4.05 -0.48
N THR A 64 3.07 -3.75 -0.66
CA THR A 64 4.03 -3.75 0.45
C THR A 64 3.59 -2.83 1.58
N LEU A 65 3.15 -1.60 1.27
CA LEU A 65 2.65 -0.66 2.27
C LEU A 65 1.46 -1.24 3.03
N ILE A 66 0.47 -1.81 2.36
CA ILE A 66 -0.69 -2.40 3.04
C ILE A 66 -0.24 -3.59 3.92
N TYR A 67 0.56 -4.50 3.36
CA TYR A 67 1.02 -5.71 4.07
C TYR A 67 1.85 -5.39 5.31
N THR A 68 2.78 -4.43 5.24
CA THR A 68 3.58 -4.04 6.40
C THR A 68 2.74 -3.47 7.53
N ASN A 69 1.64 -2.80 7.22
CA ASN A 69 0.82 -2.14 8.23
C ASN A 69 -0.40 -2.95 8.71
N ILE A 70 -0.64 -4.13 8.11
CA ILE A 70 -1.55 -5.15 8.66
C ILE A 70 -0.79 -6.23 9.45
N ARG A 71 0.51 -6.44 9.15
CA ARG A 71 1.31 -7.46 9.83
C ARG A 71 1.78 -6.93 11.19
N SER A 72 1.29 -7.54 12.25
CA SER A 72 1.83 -7.31 13.59
C SER A 72 3.21 -7.97 13.70
N GLU A 73 4.21 -7.26 14.22
CA GLU A 73 5.54 -7.83 14.55
C GLU A 73 5.44 -9.05 15.49
N GLU A 74 4.31 -9.22 16.19
CA GLU A 74 4.06 -10.35 17.09
C GLU A 74 3.92 -11.72 16.40
N SER A 75 3.73 -11.79 15.07
CA SER A 75 3.71 -13.08 14.37
C SER A 75 5.08 -13.72 14.24
N ASP A 76 6.16 -12.93 14.34
CA ASP A 76 7.52 -13.39 14.05
C ASP A 76 8.27 -13.85 15.33
N ASN A 77 7.73 -13.56 16.51
CA ASN A 77 8.29 -13.93 17.82
C ASN A 77 7.74 -15.25 18.40
N ARG A 78 6.99 -16.05 17.63
CA ARG A 78 6.42 -17.34 18.08
C ARG A 78 7.25 -18.58 17.75
N ASN A 79 8.53 -18.41 17.42
CA ASN A 79 9.48 -19.51 17.21
C ASN A 79 10.84 -19.21 17.89
N ASN A 80 10.90 -19.20 19.23
CA ASN A 80 12.13 -19.47 19.98
C ASN A 80 11.79 -20.05 21.36
#